data_AF-A0A0D7K3F5-F1
#
_entry.id   AF-A0A0D7K3F5-F1
#
_cell.length_a   1.000
_cell.length_b   1.000
_cell.length_c   1.000
_cell.angle_alpha   90.00
_cell.angle_beta   90.00
_cell.angle_gamma   90.00
#
_symmetry.space_group_name_H-M   'P 1'
#
loop_
_entity.id
_entity.type
_entity.pdbx_description
1 polymer ?
#
loop_
_entity_poly.entity_id
_entity_poly.type
_entity_poly.pdbx_seq_one_letter_code
_entity_poly.pdbx_strand_id
1 'polypeptide(L)'
;SGIERSVHQNRLLKIAREGGQMTPADLAKFEPQRRYATLVALTIEGMATVTDEIIDLHDRILGKLFNAAKNKHQQQFQASGKAINAKVRLFGRIGQALIEAKQAGRDPFAAIEAVMSWDAFAESVTEAQKLAQPEDFDFLHRIGESYATLRRYAPEFLAVLKLRAAPAAKDVLDAIEVLRNMNSDNARKVPADAPTDFIKPRWQKLVMTDAGIDRRYYELCALSEMKNALRSGDIWVQGSRQFKDFEDYLVPPAKFASLKQASELPLAVATDCDQYLHDRLTLLETQLATVNRMATANELPDAIITESGLKITPLDAAVPDTAQALIDQTAMILPHVKITELLLEVDEWTGFTRHFAHLKSG
;
A
#
# COMPACT_ATOMS: atom_id res chain seq x y z
N SER A 1 24.13 -20.71 -3.62
CA SER A 1 24.85 -19.45 -3.89
C SER A 1 24.66 -19.12 -5.35
N GLY A 2 23.76 -18.18 -5.68
CA GLY A 2 23.40 -17.83 -7.06
C GLY A 2 24.30 -16.76 -7.67
N ILE A 3 24.31 -16.66 -9.00
CA ILE A 3 25.03 -15.64 -9.79
C ILE A 3 24.71 -14.21 -9.32
N GLU A 4 23.51 -13.99 -8.79
CA GLU A 4 23.02 -12.72 -8.23
C GLU A 4 23.92 -12.13 -7.13
N ARG A 5 24.68 -12.97 -6.40
CA ARG A 5 25.63 -12.51 -5.36
C ARG A 5 27.04 -12.23 -5.88
N SER A 6 27.38 -12.73 -7.07
CA SER A 6 28.71 -12.60 -7.66
C SER A 6 28.80 -11.48 -8.70
N VAL A 7 27.67 -11.07 -9.28
CA VAL A 7 27.58 -10.02 -10.29
C VAL A 7 26.63 -8.93 -9.79
N HIS A 8 27.04 -7.68 -9.91
CA HIS A 8 26.20 -6.54 -9.51
C HIS A 8 24.83 -6.58 -10.21
N GLN A 9 23.74 -6.42 -9.46
CA GLN A 9 22.37 -6.54 -9.96
C GLN A 9 22.11 -5.65 -11.19
N ASN A 10 22.50 -4.37 -11.15
CA ASN A 10 22.36 -3.46 -12.31
C ASN A 10 23.06 -3.96 -13.58
N ARG A 11 24.16 -4.72 -13.44
CA ARG A 11 24.84 -5.31 -14.60
C ARG A 11 24.06 -6.49 -15.16
N LEU A 12 23.53 -7.36 -14.30
CA LEU A 12 22.65 -8.45 -14.72
C LEU A 12 21.40 -7.92 -15.42
N LEU A 13 20.76 -6.89 -14.86
CA LEU A 13 19.60 -6.21 -15.46
C LEU A 13 19.91 -5.63 -16.83
N LYS A 14 21.06 -4.99 -16.98
CA LYS A 14 21.50 -4.46 -18.29
C LYS A 14 21.65 -5.58 -19.32
N ILE A 15 22.29 -6.69 -18.94
CA ILE A 15 22.47 -7.85 -19.83
C ILE A 15 21.13 -8.47 -20.20
N ALA A 16 20.23 -8.64 -19.23
CA ALA A 16 18.88 -9.17 -19.47
C ALA A 16 18.08 -8.26 -20.41
N ARG A 17 18.16 -6.94 -20.22
CA ARG A 17 17.48 -5.95 -21.07
C ARG A 17 17.99 -5.95 -22.51
N GLU A 18 19.31 -5.98 -22.68
CA GLU A 18 19.94 -6.12 -23.99
C GLU A 18 19.50 -7.42 -24.68
N GLY A 19 19.57 -8.54 -23.95
CA GLY A 19 19.13 -9.84 -24.47
C GLY A 19 17.63 -9.90 -24.81
N GLY A 20 16.79 -9.19 -24.05
CA GLY A 20 15.33 -9.23 -24.22
C GLY A 20 14.84 -8.49 -25.46
N GLN A 21 15.70 -7.66 -26.05
CA GLN A 21 15.45 -6.98 -27.33
C GLN A 21 15.94 -7.81 -28.54
N MET A 22 16.58 -8.96 -28.32
CA MET A 22 17.19 -9.78 -29.36
C MET A 22 16.33 -10.98 -29.75
N THR A 23 16.41 -11.39 -31.01
CA THR A 23 15.81 -12.66 -31.45
C THR A 23 16.70 -13.85 -31.09
N PRO A 24 16.19 -15.10 -31.09
CA PRO A 24 17.02 -16.29 -30.92
C PRO A 24 18.16 -16.37 -31.95
N ALA A 25 17.94 -15.89 -33.19
CA ALA A 25 18.95 -15.87 -34.23
C ALA A 25 20.07 -14.86 -33.93
N ASP A 26 19.77 -13.73 -33.29
CA ASP A 26 20.78 -12.75 -32.89
C ASP A 26 21.62 -13.26 -31.71
N LEU A 27 20.98 -13.88 -30.72
CA LEU A 27 21.67 -14.52 -29.61
C LEU A 27 22.57 -15.68 -30.07
N ALA A 28 22.19 -16.39 -31.14
CA ALA A 28 22.98 -17.48 -31.71
C ALA A 28 24.32 -17.01 -32.30
N LYS A 29 24.42 -15.74 -32.73
CA LYS A 29 25.64 -15.13 -33.29
C LYS A 29 26.68 -14.78 -32.21
N PHE A 30 26.29 -14.77 -30.92
CA PHE A 30 27.23 -14.48 -29.84
C PHE A 30 28.18 -15.65 -29.59
N GLU A 31 29.41 -15.31 -29.19
CA GLU A 31 30.35 -16.26 -28.62
C GLU A 31 29.70 -17.04 -27.46
N PRO A 32 29.98 -18.36 -27.30
CA PRO A 32 29.25 -19.22 -26.38
C PRO A 32 29.11 -18.67 -24.96
N GLN A 33 30.19 -18.11 -24.40
CA GLN A 33 30.18 -17.54 -23.05
C GLN A 33 29.22 -16.36 -22.92
N ARG A 34 29.26 -15.41 -23.88
CA ARG A 34 28.37 -14.25 -23.89
C ARG A 34 26.92 -14.68 -24.08
N ARG A 35 26.69 -15.62 -25.00
CA ARG A 35 25.35 -16.18 -25.26
C ARG A 35 24.73 -16.77 -23.99
N TYR A 36 25.46 -17.66 -23.30
CA TYR A 36 24.96 -18.29 -22.08
C TYR A 36 24.79 -17.28 -20.94
N ALA A 37 25.72 -16.33 -20.78
CA ALA A 37 25.57 -15.27 -19.78
C ALA A 37 24.30 -14.44 -20.01
N THR A 38 24.00 -14.08 -21.26
CA THR A 38 22.78 -13.36 -21.63
C THR A 38 21.52 -14.18 -21.38
N LEU A 39 21.51 -15.46 -21.76
CA LEU A 39 20.37 -16.36 -21.53
C LEU A 39 20.08 -16.58 -20.04
N VAL A 40 21.13 -16.74 -19.22
CA VAL A 40 20.99 -16.86 -17.78
C VAL A 40 20.44 -15.58 -17.17
N ALA A 41 20.96 -14.41 -17.55
CA ALA A 41 20.45 -13.12 -17.08
C ALA A 41 18.98 -12.92 -17.44
N LEU A 42 18.59 -13.27 -18.67
CA LEU A 42 17.20 -13.27 -19.13
C LEU A 42 16.30 -14.19 -18.30
N THR A 43 16.76 -15.40 -18.02
CA THR A 43 15.99 -16.38 -17.26
C THR A 43 15.79 -15.90 -15.82
N ILE A 44 16.84 -15.36 -15.19
CA ILE A 44 16.77 -14.81 -13.82
C ILE A 44 15.79 -13.63 -13.76
N GLU A 45 15.91 -12.66 -14.68
CA GLU A 45 14.99 -11.51 -14.69
C GLU A 45 13.56 -11.91 -15.04
N GLY A 46 13.40 -12.87 -15.95
CA GLY A 46 12.08 -13.43 -16.30
C GLY A 46 11.42 -14.13 -15.12
N MET A 47 12.17 -14.94 -14.36
CA MET A 47 11.66 -15.59 -13.14
C MET A 47 11.24 -14.56 -12.09
N ALA A 48 12.06 -13.52 -11.87
CA ALA A 48 11.72 -12.45 -10.93
C ALA A 48 10.47 -11.68 -11.36
N THR A 49 10.37 -11.34 -12.64
CA THR A 49 9.21 -10.64 -13.20
C THR A 49 7.93 -11.47 -13.05
N VAL A 50 7.97 -12.76 -13.41
CA VAL A 50 6.80 -13.64 -13.27
C VAL A 50 6.42 -13.82 -11.80
N THR A 51 7.40 -13.94 -10.90
CA THR A 51 7.16 -14.05 -9.45
C THR A 51 6.45 -12.81 -8.91
N ASP A 52 6.90 -11.61 -9.28
CA ASP A 52 6.26 -10.36 -8.86
C ASP A 52 4.82 -10.27 -9.41
N GLU A 53 4.63 -10.58 -10.70
CA GLU A 53 3.31 -10.53 -11.37
C GLU A 53 2.28 -11.50 -10.76
N ILE A 54 2.68 -12.70 -10.34
CA ILE A 54 1.74 -13.63 -9.70
C ILE A 54 1.33 -13.14 -8.30
N ILE A 55 2.22 -12.47 -7.57
CA ILE A 55 1.91 -11.86 -6.27
C ILE A 55 0.96 -10.67 -6.47
N ASP A 56 1.22 -9.83 -7.45
CA ASP A 56 0.34 -8.71 -7.82
C ASP A 56 -1.02 -9.19 -8.32
N LEU A 57 -1.08 -10.32 -9.02
CA LEU A 57 -2.33 -10.94 -9.43
C LEU A 57 -3.12 -11.41 -8.20
N HIS A 58 -2.46 -12.02 -7.21
CA HIS A 58 -3.07 -12.41 -5.95
C HIS A 58 -3.64 -11.20 -5.20
N ASP A 59 -2.89 -10.09 -5.09
CA ASP A 59 -3.39 -8.84 -4.49
C ASP A 59 -4.64 -8.33 -5.23
N ARG A 60 -4.56 -8.20 -6.56
CA ARG A 60 -5.70 -7.75 -7.38
C ARG A 60 -6.94 -8.63 -7.22
N ILE A 61 -6.76 -9.95 -7.13
CA ILE A 61 -7.88 -10.88 -6.90
C ILE A 61 -8.48 -10.63 -5.51
N LEU A 62 -7.67 -10.62 -4.45
CA LEU A 62 -8.18 -10.36 -3.09
C LEU A 62 -8.87 -9.00 -3.01
N GLY A 63 -8.28 -7.95 -3.56
CA GLY A 63 -8.89 -6.61 -3.61
C GLY A 63 -10.26 -6.63 -4.29
N LYS A 64 -10.41 -7.32 -5.42
CA LYS A 64 -11.70 -7.47 -6.10
C LYS A 64 -12.71 -8.24 -5.25
N LEU A 65 -12.32 -9.33 -4.60
CA LEU A 65 -13.22 -10.13 -3.75
C LEU A 65 -13.73 -9.33 -2.54
N PHE A 66 -12.84 -8.63 -1.84
CA PHE A 66 -13.20 -7.79 -0.70
C PHE A 66 -14.10 -6.62 -1.12
N ASN A 67 -13.78 -5.97 -2.24
CA ASN A 67 -14.61 -4.87 -2.75
C ASN A 67 -16.00 -5.35 -3.18
N ALA A 68 -16.11 -6.52 -3.82
CA ALA A 68 -17.40 -7.10 -4.19
C ALA A 68 -18.25 -7.41 -2.95
N ALA A 69 -17.66 -8.05 -1.93
CA ALA A 69 -18.34 -8.34 -0.66
C ALA A 69 -18.79 -7.06 0.05
N LYS A 70 -17.92 -6.05 0.13
CA LYS A 70 -18.21 -4.74 0.72
C LYS A 70 -19.35 -4.04 -0.02
N ASN A 71 -19.30 -4.01 -1.36
CA ASN A 71 -20.33 -3.36 -2.18
C ASN A 71 -21.69 -4.06 -2.04
N LYS A 72 -21.72 -5.41 -2.06
CA LYS A 72 -22.95 -6.19 -1.87
C LYS A 72 -23.54 -5.94 -0.47
N HIS A 73 -22.69 -5.88 0.55
CA HIS A 73 -23.09 -5.56 1.91
C HIS A 73 -23.67 -4.15 2.02
N GLN A 74 -22.99 -3.15 1.44
CA GLN A 74 -23.44 -1.76 1.40
C GLN A 74 -24.78 -1.61 0.66
N GLN A 75 -24.96 -2.27 -0.47
CA GLN A 75 -26.20 -2.22 -1.25
C GLN A 75 -27.39 -2.80 -0.47
N GLN A 76 -27.19 -3.93 0.22
CA GLN A 76 -28.26 -4.51 1.04
C GLN A 76 -28.61 -3.64 2.24
N PHE A 77 -27.61 -3.00 2.84
CA PHE A 77 -27.83 -2.05 3.92
C PHE A 77 -28.63 -0.83 3.42
N GLN A 78 -28.24 -0.27 2.27
CA GLN A 78 -28.95 0.84 1.64
C GLN A 78 -30.39 0.49 1.26
N ALA A 79 -30.63 -0.73 0.74
CA ALA A 79 -31.97 -1.21 0.41
C ALA A 79 -32.89 -1.27 1.65
N SER A 80 -32.29 -1.56 2.81
CA SER A 80 -33.00 -1.59 4.10
C SER A 80 -33.13 -0.20 4.74
N GLY A 81 -32.44 0.82 4.22
CA GLY A 81 -32.33 2.15 4.84
C GLY A 81 -33.67 2.86 5.03
N LYS A 82 -34.59 2.74 4.06
CA LYS A 82 -35.95 3.31 4.18
C LYS A 82 -36.74 2.64 5.31
N ALA A 83 -36.64 1.32 5.43
CA ALA A 83 -37.31 0.54 6.48
C ALA A 83 -36.71 0.85 7.86
N ILE A 84 -35.38 0.94 7.95
CA ILE A 84 -34.67 1.34 9.18
C ILE A 84 -35.12 2.73 9.63
N ASN A 85 -35.12 3.73 8.74
CA ASN A 85 -35.56 5.09 9.08
C ASN A 85 -37.03 5.13 9.52
N ALA A 86 -37.91 4.36 8.88
CA ALA A 86 -39.30 4.26 9.29
C ALA A 86 -39.44 3.70 10.72
N LYS A 87 -38.64 2.69 11.09
CA LYS A 87 -38.61 2.13 12.45
C LYS A 87 -38.02 3.09 13.47
N VAL A 88 -36.91 3.77 13.16
CA VAL A 88 -36.32 4.79 14.05
C VAL A 88 -37.33 5.91 14.35
N ARG A 89 -38.02 6.42 13.32
CA ARG A 89 -39.09 7.42 13.50
C ARG A 89 -40.27 6.88 14.32
N LEU A 90 -40.64 5.63 14.14
CA LEU A 90 -41.71 4.99 14.91
C LEU A 90 -41.33 4.89 16.40
N PHE A 91 -40.18 4.33 16.73
CA PHE A 91 -39.75 4.20 18.13
C PHE A 91 -39.44 5.55 18.77
N GLY A 92 -38.99 6.55 18.01
CA GLY A 92 -38.89 7.92 18.51
C GLY A 92 -40.24 8.51 18.96
N ARG A 93 -41.31 8.27 18.19
CA ARG A 93 -42.68 8.69 18.57
C ARG A 93 -43.19 7.95 19.81
N ILE A 94 -42.95 6.63 19.88
CA ILE A 94 -43.32 5.83 21.05
C ILE A 94 -42.55 6.29 22.29
N GLY A 95 -41.24 6.54 22.16
CA GLY A 95 -40.41 7.07 23.23
C GLY A 95 -40.90 8.43 23.73
N GLN A 96 -41.29 9.33 22.83
CA GLN A 96 -41.86 10.63 23.19
C GLN A 96 -43.20 10.47 23.95
N ALA A 97 -44.09 9.61 23.47
CA ALA A 97 -45.36 9.32 24.15
C ALA A 97 -45.15 8.76 25.57
N LEU A 98 -44.14 7.89 25.74
CA LEU A 98 -43.77 7.35 27.04
C LEU A 98 -43.18 8.41 27.98
N ILE A 99 -42.37 9.34 27.47
CA ILE A 99 -41.83 10.47 28.25
C ILE A 99 -42.97 11.36 28.75
N GLU A 100 -43.90 11.73 27.87
CA GLU A 100 -45.07 12.56 28.22
C GLU A 100 -45.99 11.87 29.22
N ALA A 101 -46.26 10.57 29.03
CA ALA A 101 -47.05 9.79 29.97
C ALA A 101 -46.40 9.74 31.36
N LYS A 102 -45.08 9.55 31.43
CA LYS A 102 -44.33 9.58 32.69
C LYS A 102 -44.41 10.95 33.38
N GLN A 103 -44.30 12.05 32.62
CA GLN A 103 -44.41 13.41 33.17
C GLN A 103 -45.82 13.73 33.67
N ALA A 104 -46.85 13.24 32.97
CA ALA A 104 -48.25 13.45 33.32
C ALA A 104 -48.83 12.42 34.30
N GLY A 105 -48.04 11.45 34.77
CA GLY A 105 -48.49 10.38 35.67
C GLY A 105 -49.51 9.42 35.05
N ARG A 106 -49.48 9.23 33.73
CA ARG A 106 -50.40 8.35 32.98
C ARG A 106 -49.80 6.96 32.78
N ASP A 107 -50.65 5.99 32.47
CA ASP A 107 -50.24 4.61 32.18
C ASP A 107 -49.35 4.52 30.91
N PRO A 108 -48.13 3.96 31.01
CA PRO A 108 -47.25 3.74 29.86
C PRO A 108 -47.83 2.84 28.77
N PHE A 109 -48.65 1.84 29.11
CA PHE A 109 -49.22 0.92 28.12
C PHE A 109 -50.30 1.61 27.29
N ALA A 110 -51.21 2.34 27.95
CA ALA A 110 -52.18 3.21 27.29
C ALA A 110 -51.50 4.26 26.38
N ALA A 111 -50.31 4.75 26.74
CA ALA A 111 -49.56 5.71 25.92
C ALA A 111 -48.99 5.08 24.64
N ILE A 112 -48.56 3.82 24.68
CA ILE A 112 -48.15 3.06 23.48
C ILE A 112 -49.37 2.80 22.59
N GLU A 113 -50.49 2.37 23.19
CA GLU A 113 -51.73 2.07 22.47
C GLU A 113 -52.36 3.29 21.78
N ALA A 114 -52.12 4.49 22.32
CA ALA A 114 -52.50 5.75 21.67
C ALA A 114 -51.72 6.02 20.36
N VAL A 115 -50.54 5.42 20.17
CA VAL A 115 -49.73 5.55 18.95
C VAL A 115 -50.05 4.44 17.94
N MET A 116 -50.27 3.21 18.42
CA MET A 116 -50.64 2.03 17.61
C MET A 116 -51.13 0.89 18.51
N SER A 117 -51.88 -0.08 17.96
CA SER A 117 -52.32 -1.25 18.72
C SER A 117 -51.14 -2.06 19.28
N TRP A 118 -51.37 -2.76 20.39
CA TRP A 118 -50.36 -3.61 21.02
C TRP A 118 -49.82 -4.69 20.06
N ASP A 119 -50.68 -5.31 19.27
CA ASP A 119 -50.26 -6.31 18.26
C ASP A 119 -49.36 -5.70 17.19
N ALA A 120 -49.70 -4.50 16.69
CA ALA A 120 -48.87 -3.79 15.72
C ALA A 120 -47.53 -3.36 16.32
N PHE A 121 -47.49 -3.01 17.61
CA PHE A 121 -46.26 -2.73 18.33
C PHE A 121 -45.38 -3.99 18.42
N ALA A 122 -45.93 -5.13 18.84
CA ALA A 122 -45.19 -6.40 18.95
C ALA A 122 -44.62 -6.86 17.59
N GLU A 123 -45.40 -6.75 16.52
CA GLU A 123 -44.93 -7.01 15.16
C GLU A 123 -43.82 -6.03 14.77
N SER A 124 -43.98 -4.74 15.11
CA SER A 124 -42.99 -3.71 14.78
C SER A 124 -41.64 -3.94 15.47
N VAL A 125 -41.63 -4.47 16.70
CA VAL A 125 -40.43 -4.85 17.46
C VAL A 125 -39.75 -6.04 16.79
N THR A 126 -40.52 -7.04 16.36
CA THR A 126 -39.98 -8.21 15.65
C THR A 126 -39.35 -7.80 14.31
N GLU A 127 -39.99 -6.92 13.54
CA GLU A 127 -39.44 -6.38 12.30
C GLU A 127 -38.19 -5.53 12.56
N ALA A 128 -38.19 -4.73 13.63
CA ALA A 128 -37.04 -3.93 14.02
C ALA A 128 -35.85 -4.81 14.41
N GLN A 129 -36.07 -5.93 15.11
CA GLN A 129 -35.04 -6.91 15.42
C GLN A 129 -34.46 -7.59 14.17
N LYS A 130 -35.28 -7.81 13.14
CA LYS A 130 -34.80 -8.33 11.84
C LYS A 130 -33.99 -7.31 11.04
N LEU A 131 -34.30 -6.02 11.19
CA LEU A 131 -33.60 -4.92 10.53
C LEU A 131 -32.36 -4.48 11.31
N ALA A 132 -32.39 -4.62 12.63
CA ALA A 132 -31.30 -4.35 13.54
C ALA A 132 -30.15 -5.29 13.21
N GLN A 133 -28.99 -4.71 12.95
CA GLN A 133 -27.78 -5.45 12.67
C GLN A 133 -27.06 -5.75 13.99
N PRO A 134 -26.30 -6.87 14.08
CA PRO A 134 -25.40 -7.12 15.20
C PRO A 134 -24.39 -5.96 15.36
N GLU A 135 -23.84 -5.78 16.56
CA GLU A 135 -22.75 -4.79 16.78
C GLU A 135 -21.52 -5.09 15.91
N ASP A 136 -21.26 -6.36 15.59
CA ASP A 136 -20.20 -6.80 14.67
C ASP A 136 -20.60 -6.72 13.19
N PHE A 137 -21.37 -5.71 12.80
CA PHE A 137 -21.88 -5.54 11.44
C PHE A 137 -20.73 -5.39 10.43
N ASP A 138 -20.40 -6.49 9.76
CA ASP A 138 -19.26 -6.57 8.88
C ASP A 138 -19.57 -7.34 7.59
N PHE A 139 -18.95 -6.97 6.48
CA PHE A 139 -19.03 -7.67 5.20
C PHE A 139 -18.20 -8.95 5.13
N LEU A 140 -17.28 -9.20 6.08
CA LEU A 140 -16.36 -10.35 6.02
C LEU A 140 -17.05 -11.71 5.87
N HIS A 141 -18.22 -11.91 6.49
CA HIS A 141 -18.99 -13.15 6.34
C HIS A 141 -19.31 -13.47 4.87
N ARG A 142 -19.45 -12.45 4.01
CA ARG A 142 -19.76 -12.60 2.57
C ARG A 142 -18.56 -12.96 1.73
N ILE A 143 -17.35 -12.68 2.19
CA ILE A 143 -16.14 -13.03 1.44
C ILE A 143 -16.06 -14.55 1.24
N GLY A 144 -16.61 -15.31 2.19
CA GLY A 144 -16.74 -16.77 2.10
C GLY A 144 -17.48 -17.25 0.83
N GLU A 145 -18.37 -16.45 0.24
CA GLU A 145 -19.04 -16.77 -1.03
C GLU A 145 -18.04 -16.91 -2.20
N SER A 146 -16.92 -16.18 -2.13
CA SER A 146 -15.88 -16.14 -3.16
C SER A 146 -14.73 -17.12 -2.93
N TYR A 147 -14.83 -17.97 -1.90
CA TYR A 147 -13.80 -18.93 -1.53
C TYR A 147 -13.40 -19.86 -2.68
N ALA A 148 -14.38 -20.30 -3.49
CA ALA A 148 -14.11 -21.16 -4.64
C ALA A 148 -13.15 -20.53 -5.65
N THR A 149 -13.21 -19.21 -5.85
CA THR A 149 -12.31 -18.48 -6.75
C THR A 149 -10.87 -18.54 -6.23
N LEU A 150 -10.68 -18.34 -4.94
CA LEU A 150 -9.37 -18.39 -4.29
C LEU A 150 -8.78 -19.80 -4.37
N ARG A 151 -9.61 -20.81 -4.07
CA ARG A 151 -9.17 -22.21 -3.97
C ARG A 151 -8.73 -22.80 -5.31
N ARG A 152 -9.12 -22.19 -6.44
CA ARG A 152 -8.70 -22.60 -7.80
C ARG A 152 -7.22 -22.40 -8.07
N TYR A 153 -6.58 -21.40 -7.45
CA TYR A 153 -5.18 -21.07 -7.74
C TYR A 153 -4.28 -21.07 -6.50
N ALA A 154 -4.86 -20.88 -5.29
CA ALA A 154 -4.09 -20.79 -4.07
C ALA A 154 -3.11 -21.95 -3.83
N PRO A 155 -3.44 -23.24 -4.08
CA PRO A 155 -2.47 -24.33 -3.89
C PRO A 155 -1.22 -24.18 -4.74
N GLU A 156 -1.38 -23.97 -6.05
CA GLU A 156 -0.26 -23.81 -6.99
C GLU A 156 0.55 -22.54 -6.68
N PHE A 157 -0.15 -21.46 -6.33
CA PHE A 157 0.47 -20.20 -5.91
C PHE A 157 1.33 -20.38 -4.66
N LEU A 158 0.82 -21.08 -3.63
CA LEU A 158 1.58 -21.34 -2.42
C LEU A 158 2.73 -22.33 -2.65
N ALA A 159 2.57 -23.29 -3.56
CA ALA A 159 3.57 -24.30 -3.86
C ALA A 159 4.82 -23.72 -4.58
N VAL A 160 4.62 -22.76 -5.47
CA VAL A 160 5.73 -22.17 -6.26
C VAL A 160 6.53 -21.13 -5.47
N LEU A 161 5.88 -20.40 -4.56
CA LEU A 161 6.51 -19.29 -3.83
C LEU A 161 7.41 -19.79 -2.70
N LYS A 162 8.69 -19.39 -2.73
CA LYS A 162 9.63 -19.65 -1.64
C LYS A 162 9.59 -18.52 -0.63
N LEU A 163 8.61 -18.59 0.27
CA LEU A 163 8.36 -17.59 1.31
C LEU A 163 9.38 -17.69 2.46
N ARG A 164 9.69 -16.52 3.01
CA ARG A 164 10.47 -16.29 4.22
C ARG A 164 9.80 -15.18 5.01
N ALA A 165 9.99 -15.17 6.33
CA ALA A 165 9.34 -14.22 7.21
C ALA A 165 10.30 -13.67 8.25
N ALA A 166 10.10 -12.40 8.60
CA ALA A 166 10.67 -11.78 9.77
C ALA A 166 10.01 -12.37 11.02
N PRO A 167 10.63 -12.24 12.21
CA PRO A 167 10.06 -12.76 13.46
C PRO A 167 8.61 -12.32 13.70
N ALA A 168 8.25 -11.09 13.30
CA ALA A 168 6.91 -10.53 13.48
C ALA A 168 5.81 -11.20 12.63
N ALA A 169 6.15 -11.85 11.51
CA ALA A 169 5.20 -12.51 10.61
C ALA A 169 5.35 -14.03 10.58
N LYS A 170 6.06 -14.60 11.57
CA LYS A 170 6.29 -16.04 11.65
C LYS A 170 4.98 -16.83 11.73
N ASP A 171 4.02 -16.39 12.55
CA ASP A 171 2.73 -17.09 12.70
C ASP A 171 1.93 -17.13 11.38
N VAL A 172 2.05 -16.06 10.56
CA VAL A 172 1.45 -16.04 9.22
C VAL A 172 2.13 -17.07 8.32
N LEU A 173 3.46 -17.14 8.34
CA LEU A 173 4.19 -18.13 7.54
C LEU A 173 3.88 -19.56 7.98
N ASP A 174 3.84 -19.83 9.28
CA ASP A 174 3.51 -21.14 9.83
C ASP A 174 2.07 -21.55 9.44
N ALA A 175 1.12 -20.60 9.41
CA ALA A 175 -0.22 -20.84 8.89
C ALA A 175 -0.22 -21.19 7.39
N ILE A 176 0.61 -20.53 6.58
CA ILE A 176 0.77 -20.87 5.16
C ILE A 176 1.39 -22.26 4.98
N GLU A 177 2.32 -22.69 5.82
CA GLU A 177 2.86 -24.06 5.79
C GLU A 177 1.78 -25.09 6.14
N VAL A 178 0.89 -24.81 7.11
CA VAL A 178 -0.28 -25.64 7.37
C VAL A 178 -1.15 -25.75 6.11
N LEU A 179 -1.41 -24.64 5.40
CA LEU A 179 -2.17 -24.67 4.16
C LEU A 179 -1.49 -25.49 3.06
N ARG A 180 -0.17 -25.42 2.93
CA ARG A 180 0.59 -26.24 1.98
C ARG A 180 0.43 -27.72 2.28
N ASN A 181 0.65 -28.13 3.53
CA ASN A 181 0.49 -29.52 3.95
C ASN A 181 -0.94 -30.01 3.69
N MET A 182 -1.96 -29.20 4.06
CA MET A 182 -3.36 -29.52 3.78
C MET A 182 -3.66 -29.69 2.28
N ASN A 183 -3.01 -28.90 1.42
CA ASN A 183 -3.17 -29.00 -0.03
C ASN A 183 -2.49 -30.25 -0.59
N SER A 184 -1.29 -30.59 -0.12
CA SER A 184 -0.57 -31.80 -0.50
C SER A 184 -1.31 -33.07 -0.06
N ASP A 185 -1.84 -33.09 1.16
CA ASP A 185 -2.54 -34.25 1.73
C ASP A 185 -4.02 -34.33 1.34
N ASN A 186 -4.52 -33.33 0.59
CA ASN A 186 -5.95 -33.14 0.31
C ASN A 186 -6.81 -33.15 1.60
N ALA A 187 -6.25 -32.71 2.72
CA ALA A 187 -6.89 -32.68 4.01
C ALA A 187 -8.10 -31.74 3.97
N ARG A 188 -9.24 -32.19 4.52
CA ARG A 188 -10.50 -31.42 4.50
C ARG A 188 -10.66 -30.45 5.68
N LYS A 189 -10.04 -30.75 6.81
CA LYS A 189 -10.14 -29.98 8.05
C LYS A 189 -8.80 -29.33 8.38
N VAL A 190 -8.84 -28.16 8.99
CA VAL A 190 -7.65 -27.52 9.57
C VAL A 190 -7.28 -28.30 10.85
N PRO A 191 -5.98 -28.62 11.07
CA PRO A 191 -5.52 -29.23 12.31
C PRO A 191 -5.90 -28.39 13.55
N ALA A 192 -6.14 -29.04 14.68
CA ALA A 192 -6.54 -28.33 15.91
C ALA A 192 -5.40 -27.50 16.53
N ASP A 193 -4.16 -27.85 16.20
CA ASP A 193 -2.91 -27.19 16.59
C ASP A 193 -2.41 -26.18 15.54
N ALA A 194 -3.22 -25.86 14.52
CA ALA A 194 -2.87 -24.86 13.53
C ALA A 194 -2.65 -23.49 14.20
N PRO A 195 -1.67 -22.67 13.76
CA PRO A 195 -1.41 -21.36 14.33
C PRO A 195 -2.65 -20.46 14.28
N THR A 196 -2.92 -19.73 15.36
CA THR A 196 -4.11 -18.86 15.42
C THR A 196 -3.79 -17.41 15.77
N ASP A 197 -2.56 -17.13 16.21
CA ASP A 197 -2.18 -15.83 16.77
C ASP A 197 -2.12 -14.73 15.71
N PHE A 198 -1.97 -15.10 14.43
CA PHE A 198 -2.05 -14.16 13.31
C PHE A 198 -3.48 -13.67 13.02
N ILE A 199 -4.51 -14.33 13.57
CA ILE A 199 -5.91 -14.04 13.27
C ILE A 199 -6.31 -12.74 13.98
N LYS A 200 -6.60 -11.70 13.21
CA LYS A 200 -7.08 -10.43 13.77
C LYS A 200 -8.46 -10.59 14.41
N PRO A 201 -8.80 -9.77 15.44
CA PRO A 201 -10.09 -9.87 16.14
C PRO A 201 -11.33 -9.89 15.23
N ARG A 202 -11.25 -9.14 14.12
CA ARG A 202 -12.31 -9.05 13.10
C ARG A 202 -12.62 -10.39 12.40
N TRP A 203 -11.64 -11.29 12.31
CA TRP A 203 -11.80 -12.63 11.73
C TRP A 203 -12.15 -13.70 12.77
N GLN A 204 -11.89 -13.45 14.06
CA GLN A 204 -11.94 -14.45 15.12
C GLN A 204 -13.27 -15.23 15.14
N LYS A 205 -14.40 -14.52 15.08
CA LYS A 205 -15.76 -15.11 15.11
C LYS A 205 -16.12 -15.94 13.86
N LEU A 206 -15.42 -15.70 12.75
CA LEU A 206 -15.62 -16.44 11.49
C LEU A 206 -14.71 -17.66 11.39
N VAL A 207 -13.49 -17.55 11.94
CA VAL A 207 -12.49 -18.62 11.89
C VAL A 207 -12.68 -19.62 13.03
N MET A 208 -12.96 -19.14 14.24
CA MET A 208 -13.20 -19.98 15.41
C MET A 208 -14.69 -20.24 15.55
N THR A 209 -15.09 -21.51 15.41
CA THR A 209 -16.47 -21.95 15.59
C THR A 209 -16.52 -23.03 16.67
N ASP A 210 -17.71 -23.30 17.21
CA ASP A 210 -17.91 -24.36 18.22
C ASP A 210 -17.52 -25.76 17.70
N ALA A 211 -17.52 -25.96 16.37
CA ALA A 211 -17.13 -27.19 15.70
C ALA A 211 -15.63 -27.28 15.39
N GLY A 212 -14.85 -26.25 15.77
CA GLY A 212 -13.42 -26.11 15.48
C GLY A 212 -13.11 -24.98 14.50
N ILE A 213 -11.94 -25.04 13.87
CA ILE A 213 -11.47 -24.01 12.93
C ILE A 213 -12.21 -24.16 11.59
N ASP A 214 -12.93 -23.11 11.17
CA ASP A 214 -13.53 -23.03 9.85
C ASP A 214 -12.43 -22.86 8.79
N ARG A 215 -12.24 -23.90 7.97
CA ARG A 215 -11.23 -23.93 6.92
C ARG A 215 -11.32 -22.76 5.96
N ARG A 216 -12.54 -22.40 5.55
CA ARG A 216 -12.74 -21.40 4.50
C ARG A 216 -12.28 -20.04 4.99
N TYR A 217 -12.68 -19.66 6.20
CA TYR A 217 -12.28 -18.39 6.78
C TYR A 217 -10.82 -18.40 7.24
N TYR A 218 -10.29 -19.55 7.68
CA TYR A 218 -8.86 -19.69 7.98
C TYR A 218 -7.99 -19.47 6.74
N GLU A 219 -8.29 -20.13 5.61
CA GLU A 219 -7.58 -19.94 4.35
C GLU A 219 -7.67 -18.49 3.84
N LEU A 220 -8.86 -17.89 3.88
CA LEU A 220 -9.07 -16.49 3.49
C LEU A 220 -8.29 -15.51 4.38
N CYS A 221 -8.28 -15.75 5.69
CA CYS A 221 -7.56 -14.93 6.65
C CYS A 221 -6.05 -15.04 6.42
N ALA A 222 -5.50 -16.26 6.34
CA ALA A 222 -4.08 -16.50 6.12
C ALA A 222 -3.57 -15.87 4.81
N LEU A 223 -4.32 -16.01 3.71
CA LEU A 223 -3.96 -15.41 2.43
C LEU A 223 -4.07 -13.87 2.46
N SER A 224 -5.07 -13.32 3.15
CA SER A 224 -5.21 -11.88 3.35
C SER A 224 -4.08 -11.31 4.21
N GLU A 225 -3.65 -12.01 5.26
CA GLU A 225 -2.57 -11.55 6.13
C GLU A 225 -1.19 -11.75 5.48
N MET A 226 -0.98 -12.82 4.72
CA MET A 226 0.22 -12.99 3.89
C MET A 226 0.36 -11.84 2.89
N LYS A 227 -0.72 -11.45 2.22
CA LYS A 227 -0.74 -10.27 1.34
C LYS A 227 -0.34 -8.99 2.07
N ASN A 228 -0.82 -8.77 3.30
CA ASN A 228 -0.45 -7.62 4.10
C ASN A 228 1.03 -7.65 4.49
N ALA A 229 1.53 -8.82 4.90
CA ALA A 229 2.92 -9.03 5.30
C ALA A 229 3.91 -8.90 4.13
N LEU A 230 3.52 -9.33 2.93
CA LEU A 230 4.29 -9.08 1.70
C LEU A 230 4.40 -7.58 1.41
N ARG A 231 3.32 -6.82 1.65
CA ARG A 231 3.29 -5.38 1.41
C ARG A 231 4.10 -4.58 2.45
N SER A 232 4.15 -5.04 3.70
CA SER A 232 4.97 -4.43 4.75
C SER A 232 6.44 -4.84 4.69
N GLY A 233 6.77 -5.89 3.94
CA GLY A 233 8.11 -6.47 3.89
C GLY A 233 8.41 -7.44 5.03
N ASP A 234 7.42 -7.77 5.88
CA ASP A 234 7.58 -8.76 6.95
C ASP A 234 7.62 -10.20 6.41
N ILE A 235 7.06 -10.42 5.22
CA ILE A 235 7.25 -11.63 4.41
C ILE A 235 7.89 -11.23 3.10
N TRP A 236 8.86 -12.04 2.64
CA TRP A 236 9.49 -11.87 1.34
C TRP A 236 9.54 -13.19 0.58
N VAL A 237 9.73 -13.09 -0.74
CA VAL A 237 9.79 -14.21 -1.66
C VAL A 237 11.18 -14.29 -2.27
N GLN A 238 11.81 -15.45 -2.11
CA GLN A 238 13.09 -15.71 -2.76
C GLN A 238 12.95 -15.65 -4.29
N GLY A 239 13.77 -14.84 -4.94
CA GLY A 239 13.77 -14.65 -6.40
C GLY A 239 12.82 -13.54 -6.87
N SER A 240 12.05 -12.93 -5.98
CA SER A 240 11.30 -11.71 -6.27
C SER A 240 12.22 -10.49 -6.32
N ARG A 241 11.84 -9.46 -7.09
CA ARG A 241 12.56 -8.18 -7.12
C ARG A 241 11.87 -7.14 -6.25
N GLN A 242 10.53 -7.13 -6.24
CA GLN A 242 9.72 -6.18 -5.46
C GLN A 242 9.49 -6.63 -4.02
N PHE A 243 9.36 -7.93 -3.80
CA PHE A 243 9.09 -8.56 -2.50
C PHE A 243 10.32 -9.34 -2.02
N LYS A 244 11.52 -8.73 -2.10
CA LYS A 244 12.76 -9.34 -1.57
C LYS A 244 13.00 -8.92 -0.13
N ASP A 245 13.94 -9.61 0.52
CA ASP A 245 14.38 -9.27 1.87
C ASP A 245 14.84 -7.81 1.91
N PHE A 246 14.42 -7.06 2.94
CA PHE A 246 14.85 -5.70 3.13
C PHE A 246 16.38 -5.60 3.28
N GLU A 247 16.98 -6.58 3.97
CA GLU A 247 18.42 -6.65 4.19
C GLU A 247 19.20 -6.85 2.86
N ASP A 248 18.56 -7.45 1.84
CA ASP A 248 19.16 -7.61 0.51
C ASP A 248 19.19 -6.28 -0.30
N TYR A 249 18.63 -5.19 0.23
CA TYR A 249 18.86 -3.83 -0.31
C TYR A 249 20.03 -3.12 0.37
N LEU A 250 20.47 -3.60 1.54
CA LEU A 250 21.50 -2.94 2.34
C LEU A 250 22.89 -3.47 1.99
N VAL A 251 23.92 -2.72 2.39
CA VAL A 251 25.30 -3.22 2.33
C VAL A 251 25.44 -4.31 3.39
N PRO A 252 25.91 -5.53 3.04
CA PRO A 252 26.06 -6.60 4.02
C PRO A 252 26.92 -6.16 5.21
N PRO A 253 26.58 -6.52 6.46
CA PRO A 253 27.29 -6.06 7.65
C PRO A 253 28.80 -6.27 7.60
N ALA A 254 29.25 -7.42 7.07
CA ALA A 254 30.67 -7.73 6.89
C ALA A 254 31.36 -6.78 5.89
N LYS A 255 30.68 -6.45 4.77
CA LYS A 255 31.19 -5.50 3.78
C LYS A 255 31.21 -4.08 4.34
N PHE A 256 30.17 -3.68 5.06
CA PHE A 256 30.11 -2.39 5.74
C PHE A 256 31.25 -2.25 6.76
N ALA A 257 31.46 -3.27 7.60
CA ALA A 257 32.55 -3.29 8.58
C ALA A 257 33.93 -3.15 7.91
N SER A 258 34.16 -3.87 6.82
CA SER A 258 35.39 -3.77 6.03
C SER A 258 35.60 -2.37 5.45
N LEU A 259 34.58 -1.79 4.82
CA LEU A 259 34.67 -0.44 4.25
C LEU A 259 34.88 0.63 5.31
N LYS A 260 34.24 0.46 6.48
CA LYS A 260 34.40 1.35 7.63
C LYS A 260 35.83 1.30 8.18
N GLN A 261 36.39 0.10 8.35
CA GLN A 261 37.78 -0.07 8.82
C GLN A 261 38.80 0.48 7.83
N ALA A 262 38.54 0.38 6.53
CA ALA A 262 39.40 0.91 5.48
C ALA A 262 39.23 2.41 5.24
N SER A 263 38.26 3.08 5.89
CA SER A 263 37.87 4.46 5.59
C SER A 263 37.48 4.70 4.12
N GLU A 264 36.89 3.68 3.48
CA GLU A 264 36.50 3.67 2.06
C GLU A 264 34.97 3.78 1.87
N LEU A 265 34.23 4.17 2.91
CA LEU A 265 32.81 4.41 2.78
C LEU A 265 32.57 5.58 1.80
N PRO A 266 31.74 5.42 0.76
CA PRO A 266 31.50 6.44 -0.26
C PRO A 266 30.52 7.51 0.26
N LEU A 267 30.88 8.16 1.37
CA LEU A 267 30.11 9.21 2.02
C LEU A 267 30.91 10.51 1.94
N ALA A 268 30.24 11.60 1.53
CA ALA A 268 30.84 12.93 1.43
C ALA A 268 30.98 13.63 2.80
N VAL A 269 30.80 12.89 3.90
CA VAL A 269 30.78 13.40 5.28
C VAL A 269 31.69 12.55 6.16
N ALA A 270 32.11 13.11 7.30
CA ALA A 270 32.85 12.37 8.30
C ALA A 270 32.06 11.11 8.72
N THR A 271 32.75 9.97 8.70
CA THR A 271 32.19 8.66 9.09
C THR A 271 32.25 8.42 10.60
N ASP A 272 33.00 9.26 11.30
CA ASP A 272 33.00 9.35 12.75
C ASP A 272 31.80 10.20 13.21
N CYS A 273 30.94 9.60 14.02
CA CYS A 273 29.68 10.21 14.43
C CYS A 273 29.92 11.44 15.32
N ASP A 274 30.86 11.36 16.25
CA ASP A 274 31.12 12.42 17.22
C ASP A 274 31.75 13.63 16.51
N GLN A 275 32.70 13.39 15.60
CA GLN A 275 33.27 14.45 14.76
C GLN A 275 32.21 15.08 13.85
N TYR A 276 31.36 14.28 13.20
CA TYR A 276 30.29 14.80 12.35
C TYR A 276 29.33 15.71 13.13
N LEU A 277 28.90 15.26 14.32
CA LEU A 277 28.02 16.03 15.19
C LEU A 277 28.71 17.30 15.70
N HIS A 278 29.96 17.20 16.11
CA HIS A 278 30.76 18.36 16.54
C HIS A 278 30.87 19.40 15.42
N ASP A 279 31.20 18.99 14.20
CA ASP A 279 31.31 19.89 13.04
C ASP A 279 29.96 20.55 12.70
N ARG A 280 28.86 19.79 12.78
CA ARG A 280 27.51 20.32 12.52
C ARG A 280 27.03 21.28 13.59
N LEU A 281 27.29 20.99 14.86
CA LEU A 281 26.97 21.89 15.98
C LEU A 281 27.82 23.16 15.92
N THR A 282 29.11 23.05 15.66
CA THR A 282 30.00 24.20 15.50
C THR A 282 29.57 25.09 14.34
N LEU A 283 29.21 24.49 13.19
CA LEU A 283 28.67 25.23 12.07
C LEU A 283 27.36 25.94 12.45
N LEU A 284 26.45 25.25 13.13
CA LEU A 284 25.19 25.82 13.60
C LEU A 284 25.42 27.00 14.54
N GLU A 285 26.29 26.86 15.55
CA GLU A 285 26.65 27.93 16.49
C GLU A 285 27.24 29.14 15.76
N THR A 286 28.14 28.90 14.80
CA THR A 286 28.75 29.96 13.99
C THR A 286 27.70 30.71 13.16
N GLN A 287 26.77 29.98 12.54
CA GLN A 287 25.69 30.59 11.76
C GLN A 287 24.71 31.35 12.65
N LEU A 288 24.33 30.80 13.81
CA LEU A 288 23.47 31.49 14.78
C LEU A 288 24.12 32.76 15.33
N ALA A 289 25.42 32.73 15.66
CA ALA A 289 26.14 33.92 16.09
C ALA A 289 26.18 34.99 14.98
N THR A 290 26.39 34.56 13.74
CA THR A 290 26.37 35.45 12.56
C THR A 290 24.99 36.09 12.37
N VAL A 291 23.93 35.28 12.39
CA VAL A 291 22.54 35.74 12.27
C VAL A 291 22.16 36.67 13.41
N ASN A 292 22.51 36.36 14.66
CA ASN A 292 22.22 37.23 15.81
C ASN A 292 22.92 38.59 15.71
N ARG A 293 24.18 38.60 15.25
CA ARG A 293 24.92 39.84 15.01
C ARG A 293 24.25 40.69 13.93
N MET A 294 23.88 40.07 12.80
CA MET A 294 23.19 40.74 11.70
C MET A 294 21.79 41.22 12.12
N ALA A 295 21.07 40.45 12.92
CA ALA A 295 19.76 40.82 13.45
C ALA A 295 19.84 42.06 14.34
N THR A 296 20.83 42.11 15.22
CA THR A 296 21.06 43.25 16.12
C THR A 296 21.45 44.51 15.35
N ALA A 297 22.25 44.36 14.29
CA ALA A 297 22.63 45.45 13.40
C ALA A 297 21.54 45.84 12.39
N ASN A 298 20.42 45.10 12.35
CA ASN A 298 19.37 45.22 11.34
C ASN A 298 19.88 45.05 9.89
N GLU A 299 20.88 44.18 9.72
CA GLU A 299 21.58 43.85 8.46
C GLU A 299 21.21 42.47 7.93
N LEU A 300 20.17 41.82 8.49
CA LEU A 300 19.70 40.54 7.97
C LEU A 300 19.21 40.71 6.53
N PRO A 301 19.66 39.86 5.58
CA PRO A 301 19.16 39.88 4.23
C PRO A 301 17.69 39.44 4.23
N ASP A 302 16.84 40.24 3.61
CA ASP A 302 15.41 39.96 3.39
C ASP A 302 14.62 39.62 4.66
N ALA A 303 15.10 40.05 5.83
CA ALA A 303 14.42 39.82 7.11
C ALA A 303 14.73 40.91 8.12
N ILE A 304 13.75 41.23 8.95
CA ILE A 304 13.88 42.15 10.08
C ILE A 304 13.22 41.49 11.30
N ILE A 305 13.87 41.58 12.47
CA ILE A 305 13.29 41.12 13.74
C ILE A 305 12.73 42.35 14.46
N THR A 306 11.42 42.39 14.67
CA THR A 306 10.72 43.46 15.42
C THR A 306 10.12 42.89 16.71
N GLU A 307 9.53 43.75 17.55
CA GLU A 307 8.79 43.33 18.76
C GLU A 307 7.61 42.39 18.47
N SER A 308 7.05 42.45 17.25
CA SER A 308 5.98 41.54 16.79
C SER A 308 6.50 40.22 16.22
N GLY A 309 7.83 40.00 16.20
CA GLY A 309 8.47 38.79 15.71
C GLY A 309 9.27 38.99 14.41
N LEU A 310 9.60 37.87 13.76
CA LEU A 310 10.36 37.85 12.50
C LEU A 310 9.46 38.29 11.34
N LYS A 311 9.84 39.37 10.66
CA LYS A 311 9.24 39.81 9.40
C LYS A 311 10.20 39.53 8.25
N ILE A 312 9.84 38.58 7.40
CA ILE A 312 10.56 38.31 6.15
C ILE A 312 10.05 39.30 5.11
N THR A 313 10.97 39.98 4.42
CA THR A 313 10.66 40.86 3.30
C THR A 313 10.02 40.01 2.20
N PRO A 314 8.80 40.33 1.73
CA PRO A 314 8.21 39.66 0.58
C PRO A 314 9.18 39.73 -0.59
N LEU A 315 9.33 38.63 -1.33
CA LEU A 315 10.12 38.65 -2.56
C LEU A 315 9.55 39.73 -3.49
N ASP A 316 10.40 40.65 -3.92
CA ASP A 316 10.01 41.60 -4.96
C ASP A 316 9.61 40.82 -6.22
N ALA A 317 8.48 41.21 -6.81
CA ALA A 317 8.14 40.74 -8.14
C ALA A 317 9.29 41.19 -9.07
N ALA A 318 10.09 40.24 -9.54
CA ALA A 318 11.22 40.52 -10.44
C ALA A 318 10.78 41.10 -11.80
N VAL A 319 9.47 41.25 -12.02
CA VAL A 319 8.83 41.74 -13.23
C VAL A 319 8.15 43.07 -12.91
N PRO A 320 8.61 44.20 -13.49
CA PRO A 320 7.90 45.47 -13.39
C PRO A 320 6.46 45.35 -13.93
N ASP A 321 5.49 46.06 -13.36
CA ASP A 321 4.09 46.03 -13.84
C ASP A 321 3.97 46.40 -15.33
N THR A 322 4.87 47.26 -15.83
CA THR A 322 4.97 47.61 -17.27
C THR A 322 5.46 46.46 -18.14
N ALA A 323 6.27 45.55 -17.59
CA ALA A 323 6.72 44.35 -18.28
C ALA A 323 5.61 43.30 -18.33
N GLN A 324 4.71 43.24 -17.35
CA GLN A 324 3.55 42.33 -17.39
C GLN A 324 2.63 42.66 -18.58
N ALA A 325 2.37 43.95 -18.83
CA ALA A 325 1.60 44.38 -20.02
C ALA A 325 2.28 43.99 -21.34
N LEU A 326 3.62 44.05 -21.40
CA LEU A 326 4.38 43.62 -22.57
C LEU A 326 4.40 42.07 -22.72
N ILE A 327 4.49 41.33 -21.61
CA ILE A 327 4.40 39.86 -21.56
C ILE A 327 3.03 39.43 -22.08
N ASP A 328 1.95 40.06 -21.63
CA ASP A 328 0.59 39.74 -22.05
C ASP A 328 0.37 40.06 -23.55
N GLN A 329 0.88 41.20 -24.02
CA GLN A 329 0.85 41.55 -25.46
C GLN A 329 1.68 40.59 -26.30
N THR A 330 2.88 40.21 -25.84
CA THR A 330 3.76 39.27 -26.55
C THR A 330 3.14 37.87 -26.57
N ALA A 331 2.55 37.44 -25.46
CA ALA A 331 1.84 36.17 -25.35
C ALA A 331 0.60 36.12 -26.25
N MET A 332 -0.08 37.25 -26.49
CA MET A 332 -1.17 37.35 -27.47
C MET A 332 -0.71 37.32 -28.93
N ILE A 333 0.54 37.71 -29.21
CA ILE A 333 1.14 37.63 -30.56
C ILE A 333 1.64 36.22 -30.86
N LEU A 334 2.02 35.47 -29.82
CA LEU A 334 2.43 34.08 -29.95
C LEU A 334 1.21 33.19 -30.22
N PRO A 335 1.24 32.34 -31.25
CA PRO A 335 0.15 31.40 -31.51
C PRO A 335 0.00 30.45 -30.31
N HIS A 336 -1.23 30.25 -29.85
CA HIS A 336 -1.55 29.22 -28.87
C HIS A 336 -1.49 27.83 -29.53
N VAL A 337 -0.28 27.34 -29.76
CA VAL A 337 -0.04 25.97 -30.22
C VAL A 337 -0.18 24.99 -29.07
N LYS A 338 -0.73 23.81 -29.35
CA LYS A 338 -0.76 22.74 -28.36
C LYS A 338 0.68 22.37 -28.02
N ILE A 339 0.95 22.08 -26.74
CA ILE A 339 2.27 21.63 -26.29
C ILE A 339 2.81 20.47 -27.15
N THR A 340 1.94 19.59 -27.65
CA THR A 340 2.31 18.50 -28.54
C THR A 340 2.86 18.96 -29.89
N GLU A 341 2.32 20.05 -30.45
CA GLU A 341 2.79 20.61 -31.73
C GLU A 341 4.11 21.37 -31.55
N LEU A 342 4.23 22.14 -30.46
CA LEU A 342 5.49 22.81 -30.10
C LEU A 342 6.61 21.80 -29.87
N LEU A 343 6.31 20.68 -29.20
CA LEU A 343 7.28 19.60 -28.99
C LEU A 343 7.68 18.92 -30.31
N LEU A 344 6.77 18.79 -31.29
CA LEU A 344 7.10 18.27 -32.62
C LEU A 344 8.00 19.23 -33.40
N GLU A 345 7.73 20.54 -33.34
CA GLU A 345 8.54 21.56 -34.01
C GLU A 345 9.95 21.67 -33.42
N VAL A 346 10.05 21.67 -32.08
CA VAL A 346 11.35 21.64 -31.39
C VAL A 346 12.11 20.34 -31.68
N ASP A 347 11.39 19.23 -31.81
CA ASP A 347 11.98 17.96 -32.25
C ASP A 347 12.50 18.04 -33.69
N GLU A 348 11.79 18.69 -34.60
CA GLU A 348 12.28 18.90 -35.97
C GLU A 348 13.60 19.70 -36.00
N TRP A 349 13.75 20.69 -35.12
CA TRP A 349 14.97 21.51 -35.05
C TRP A 349 16.14 20.82 -34.36
N THR A 350 15.87 20.10 -33.28
CA THR A 350 16.93 19.57 -32.39
C THR A 350 17.16 18.07 -32.58
N GLY A 351 16.17 17.38 -33.13
CA GLY A 351 16.09 15.93 -33.23
C GLY A 351 16.03 15.25 -31.87
N PHE A 352 15.52 15.90 -30.81
CA PHE A 352 15.67 15.39 -29.46
C PHE A 352 14.97 14.03 -29.24
N THR A 353 13.88 13.73 -29.95
CA THR A 353 13.15 12.45 -29.85
C THR A 353 13.99 11.26 -30.30
N ARG A 354 15.04 11.46 -31.11
CA ARG A 354 16.01 10.40 -31.44
C ARG A 354 16.76 9.87 -30.22
N HIS A 355 16.81 10.66 -29.14
CA HIS A 355 17.38 10.25 -27.86
C HIS A 355 16.33 9.57 -26.94
N PHE A 356 15.05 9.69 -27.28
CA PHE A 356 13.93 8.97 -26.65
C PHE A 356 13.60 7.70 -27.44
N ALA A 357 14.60 6.82 -27.52
CA ALA A 357 14.47 5.48 -28.09
C ALA A 357 13.31 4.70 -27.45
N HIS A 358 12.38 4.23 -28.29
CA HIS A 358 11.28 3.38 -27.83
C HIS A 358 11.86 2.12 -27.16
N LEU A 359 11.37 1.78 -25.98
CA LEU A 359 11.94 0.76 -25.06
C LEU A 359 12.17 -0.62 -25.72
N LYS A 360 11.52 -0.89 -26.85
CA LYS A 360 11.60 -2.13 -27.61
C LYS A 360 12.38 -2.05 -28.93
N SER A 361 12.67 -0.88 -29.47
CA SER A 361 13.29 -0.77 -30.81
C SER A 361 14.56 0.08 -30.87
N GLY A 362 15.00 0.68 -29.75
CA GLY A 362 16.33 1.30 -29.64
C GLY A 362 16.57 2.38 -30.68
#